data_AF-A0AAV5UF17-F1
#
_entry.id   AF-A0AAV5UF17-F1
#
_cell.length_a   1.000
_cell.length_b   1.000
_cell.length_c   1.000
_cell.angle_alpha   90.00
_cell.angle_beta   90.00
_cell.angle_gamma   90.00
#
_symmetry.space_group_name_H-M   'P 1'
#
loop_
_entity.id
_entity.type
_entity.pdbx_description
1 polymer ?
#
loop_
_entity_poly.entity_id
_entity_poly.type
_entity_poly.pdbx_seq_one_letter_code
_entity_poly.pdbx_strand_id
1 'polypeptide(L)'
;DLLSCVKDHLQRAGRQPADVMKAMRGVDEDTRNVCAFSLYTHGFGPLAAAHVIESLITVIKQFHSLCPTEQSIRADFAHFSQSTTTEAVATKKDKKDSSNEIDPSIISPRSSDFDIYDSSVLPRIGYDNGVIEMTVGEMRRRILGPEKLTASQICAYLRKAKNQSSLPVLRENLEKCGVIFSDNNKSIHPNTLTSLSETEAIALAIETGTYLNALPPSREMKDNVRNHPAQAYCLRMIAKSIEEAMTRVGRRPEDRNVETVADLHLLRFSMVSHHFGHNFYASVMRWLQYSMS
;
A
#
# COMPACT_ATOMS: atom_id res chain seq x y z
N ASP A 1 5.61 25.93 -1.28
CA ASP A 1 6.12 24.66 -0.72
C ASP A 1 6.25 23.67 -1.88
N LEU A 2 7.44 23.10 -2.09
CA LEU A 2 7.75 22.17 -3.18
C LEU A 2 6.75 21.01 -3.27
N LEU A 3 6.33 20.44 -2.14
CA LEU A 3 5.38 19.33 -2.11
C LEU A 3 3.98 19.75 -2.54
N SER A 4 3.57 20.99 -2.24
CA SER A 4 2.30 21.52 -2.71
C SER A 4 2.33 21.69 -4.24
N CYS A 5 3.43 22.17 -4.81
CA CYS A 5 3.62 22.26 -6.26
C CYS A 5 3.53 20.87 -6.94
N VAL A 6 4.15 19.83 -6.35
CA VAL A 6 4.05 18.44 -6.83
C VAL A 6 2.61 17.94 -6.81
N LYS A 7 1.90 18.16 -5.70
CA LYS A 7 0.49 17.79 -5.55
C LYS A 7 -0.37 18.49 -6.59
N ASP A 8 -0.19 19.79 -6.75
CA ASP A 8 -0.96 20.60 -7.69
C ASP A 8 -0.72 20.13 -9.13
N HIS A 9 0.52 19.79 -9.48
CA HIS A 9 0.85 19.19 -10.77
C HIS A 9 0.07 17.89 -11.03
N LEU A 10 0.08 16.95 -10.07
CA LEU A 10 -0.67 15.69 -10.18
C LEU A 10 -2.19 15.91 -10.26
N GLN A 11 -2.70 17.01 -9.71
CA GLN A 11 -4.12 17.35 -9.73
C GLN A 11 -4.56 18.16 -10.96
N ARG A 12 -3.65 18.51 -11.89
CA ARG A 12 -3.98 19.32 -13.09
C ARG A 12 -4.98 18.66 -14.04
N ALA A 13 -4.99 17.32 -14.12
CA ALA A 13 -6.01 16.61 -14.90
C ALA A 13 -7.42 16.71 -14.28
N GLY A 14 -7.55 17.24 -13.07
CA GLY A 14 -8.80 17.31 -12.32
C GLY A 14 -9.12 16.03 -11.57
N ARG A 15 -10.22 16.06 -10.81
CA ARG A 15 -10.61 14.95 -9.92
C ARG A 15 -11.71 14.09 -10.51
N GLN A 16 -12.46 14.61 -11.47
CA GLN A 16 -13.53 13.88 -12.13
C GLN A 16 -13.15 13.56 -13.58
N PRO A 17 -13.66 12.47 -14.18
CA PRO A 17 -13.40 12.15 -15.58
C PRO A 17 -13.74 13.29 -16.56
N ALA A 18 -14.80 14.06 -16.26
CA ALA A 18 -15.19 15.21 -17.05
C ALA A 18 -14.16 16.36 -17.01
N ASP A 19 -13.41 16.48 -15.91
CA ASP A 19 -12.35 17.48 -15.77
C ASP A 19 -11.16 17.13 -16.66
N VAL A 20 -10.83 15.84 -16.77
CA VAL A 20 -9.74 15.36 -17.65
C VAL A 20 -10.01 15.76 -19.09
N MET A 21 -11.25 15.55 -19.57
CA MET A 21 -11.65 15.91 -20.93
C MET A 21 -11.67 17.42 -21.18
N LYS A 22 -11.94 18.23 -20.14
CA LYS A 22 -11.86 19.70 -20.20
C LYS A 22 -10.40 20.16 -20.18
N ALA A 23 -9.57 19.56 -19.33
CA ALA A 23 -8.15 19.86 -19.18
C ALA A 23 -7.34 19.49 -20.43
N MET A 24 -7.72 18.42 -21.15
CA MET A 24 -7.13 18.08 -22.46
C MET A 24 -7.37 19.14 -23.54
N ARG A 25 -8.36 20.03 -23.37
CA ARG A 25 -8.54 21.20 -24.24
C ARG A 25 -7.61 22.35 -23.87
N GLY A 26 -6.88 22.23 -22.76
CA GLY A 26 -5.83 23.14 -22.30
C GLY A 26 -4.50 22.90 -23.04
N VAL A 27 -3.80 23.99 -23.34
CA VAL A 27 -2.76 24.07 -24.39
C VAL A 27 -1.37 23.69 -23.88
N ASP A 28 -1.12 23.69 -22.56
CA ASP A 28 0.22 23.47 -22.02
C ASP A 28 0.62 21.99 -21.94
N GLU A 29 1.91 21.75 -22.10
CA GLU A 29 2.51 20.42 -22.14
C GLU A 29 2.37 19.66 -20.83
N ASP A 30 2.46 20.34 -19.68
CA ASP A 30 2.39 19.68 -18.38
C ASP A 30 0.99 19.13 -18.12
N THR A 31 -0.06 19.89 -18.45
CA THR A 31 -1.45 19.42 -18.35
C THR A 31 -1.69 18.21 -19.25
N ARG A 32 -1.18 18.22 -20.49
CA ARG A 32 -1.29 17.07 -21.40
C ARG A 32 -0.61 15.82 -20.87
N ASN A 33 0.56 15.96 -20.27
CA ASN A 33 1.30 14.83 -19.68
C ASN A 33 0.53 14.20 -18.50
N VAL A 34 -0.05 15.01 -17.62
CA VAL A 34 -0.85 14.51 -16.48
C VAL A 34 -2.18 13.92 -16.98
N CYS A 35 -2.81 14.51 -17.99
CA CYS A 35 -4.00 13.94 -18.64
C CYS A 35 -3.69 12.59 -19.29
N ALA A 36 -2.53 12.42 -19.95
CA ALA A 36 -2.11 11.14 -20.50
C ALA A 36 -1.93 10.09 -19.39
N PHE A 37 -1.22 10.43 -18.31
CA PHE A 37 -1.10 9.56 -17.13
C PHE A 37 -2.48 9.20 -16.55
N SER A 38 -3.39 10.17 -16.45
CA SER A 38 -4.77 9.95 -16.03
C SER A 38 -5.48 8.95 -16.94
N LEU A 39 -5.42 9.14 -18.26
CA LEU A 39 -6.06 8.25 -19.23
C LEU A 39 -5.53 6.83 -19.17
N TYR A 40 -4.21 6.64 -19.13
CA TYR A 40 -3.58 5.31 -19.06
C TYR A 40 -3.87 4.57 -17.76
N THR A 41 -4.28 5.29 -16.71
CA THR A 41 -4.63 4.71 -15.41
C THR A 41 -6.12 4.84 -15.10
N HIS A 42 -6.95 5.09 -16.12
CA HIS A 42 -8.41 5.22 -15.98
C HIS A 42 -8.85 6.24 -14.91
N GLY A 43 -8.10 7.33 -14.74
CA GLY A 43 -8.35 8.40 -13.78
C GLY A 43 -7.85 8.12 -12.36
N PHE A 44 -7.37 6.91 -12.09
CA PHE A 44 -6.95 6.50 -10.76
C PHE A 44 -5.55 7.03 -10.39
N GLY A 45 -4.59 6.94 -11.31
CA GLY A 45 -3.17 7.16 -11.04
C GLY A 45 -2.83 8.53 -10.45
N PRO A 46 -3.19 9.65 -11.09
CA PRO A 46 -2.85 10.99 -10.58
C PRO A 46 -3.43 11.26 -9.18
N LEU A 47 -4.65 10.78 -8.92
CA LEU A 47 -5.31 10.97 -7.62
C LEU A 47 -4.67 10.12 -6.53
N ALA A 48 -4.36 8.86 -6.84
CA ALA A 48 -3.65 7.99 -5.92
C ALA A 48 -2.26 8.57 -5.58
N ALA A 49 -1.52 9.03 -6.59
CA ALA A 49 -0.21 9.66 -6.38
C ALA A 49 -0.33 10.96 -5.57
N ALA A 50 -1.32 11.82 -5.87
CA ALA A 50 -1.57 13.03 -5.11
C ALA A 50 -1.91 12.75 -3.64
N HIS A 51 -2.64 11.67 -3.34
CA HIS A 51 -2.92 11.25 -1.96
C HIS A 51 -1.69 10.74 -1.22
N VAL A 52 -0.76 10.08 -1.90
CA VAL A 52 0.54 9.73 -1.32
C VAL A 52 1.32 11.00 -0.97
N ILE A 53 1.38 11.97 -1.87
CA ILE A 53 2.03 13.27 -1.62
C ILE A 53 1.34 14.02 -0.45
N GLU A 54 0.01 14.01 -0.38
CA GLU A 54 -0.74 14.62 0.72
C GLU A 54 -0.43 13.97 2.08
N SER A 55 -0.28 12.64 2.08
CA SER A 55 0.11 11.89 3.28
C SER A 55 1.50 12.32 3.76
N LEU A 56 2.45 12.47 2.82
CA LEU A 56 3.79 12.98 3.13
C LEU A 56 3.77 14.41 3.68
N ILE A 57 2.98 15.31 3.08
CA ILE A 57 2.78 16.68 3.58
C ILE A 57 2.25 16.65 5.03
N THR A 58 1.24 15.82 5.29
CA THR A 58 0.66 15.68 6.63
C THR A 58 1.70 15.22 7.65
N VAL A 59 2.48 14.20 7.31
CA VAL A 59 3.54 13.67 8.18
C VAL A 59 4.62 14.73 8.45
N ILE A 60 5.10 15.43 7.43
CA ILE A 60 6.11 16.49 7.60
C ILE A 60 5.56 17.63 8.48
N LYS A 61 4.30 18.04 8.29
CA LYS A 61 3.65 19.05 9.15
C LYS A 61 3.53 18.59 10.59
N GLN A 62 3.18 17.32 10.82
CA GLN A 62 3.14 16.73 12.16
C GLN A 62 4.54 16.74 12.79
N PHE A 63 5.57 16.30 12.08
CA PHE A 63 6.95 16.37 12.56
C PHE A 63 7.37 17.81 12.88
N HIS A 64 7.05 18.78 12.02
CA HIS A 64 7.34 20.18 12.29
C HIS A 64 6.62 20.69 13.55
N SER A 65 5.36 20.30 13.77
CA SER A 65 4.60 20.66 14.97
C SER A 65 5.09 19.96 16.25
N LEU A 66 5.69 18.78 16.09
CA LEU A 66 6.25 17.95 17.16
C LEU A 66 7.75 18.17 17.36
N CYS A 67 8.40 19.03 16.57
CA CYS A 67 9.79 19.43 16.77
C CYS A 67 9.81 20.61 17.75
N PRO A 68 10.05 20.39 19.05
CA PRO A 68 10.54 21.44 19.92
C PRO A 68 11.92 21.90 19.41
N THR A 69 12.33 23.13 19.77
CA THR A 69 13.66 23.70 19.48
C THR A 69 14.78 22.66 19.59
N GLU A 70 15.82 22.76 18.77
CA GLU A 70 16.95 21.79 18.62
C GLU A 70 17.46 21.14 19.93
N GLN A 71 17.41 21.88 21.05
CA GLN A 71 17.74 21.40 22.39
C GLN A 71 16.86 20.24 22.91
N SER A 72 15.58 20.22 22.59
CA SER A 72 14.65 19.19 23.05
C SER A 72 14.75 17.91 22.21
N ILE A 73 15.08 18.02 20.92
CA ILE A 73 15.40 16.85 20.07
C ILE A 73 16.65 16.13 20.61
N ARG A 74 17.67 16.87 21.06
CA ARG A 74 18.87 16.28 21.69
C ARG A 74 18.56 15.60 23.03
N ALA A 75 17.66 16.16 23.83
CA ALA A 75 17.23 15.57 25.09
C ALA A 75 16.45 14.25 24.87
N ASP A 76 15.54 14.23 23.88
CA ASP A 76 14.74 13.05 23.55
C ASP A 76 15.60 11.93 22.92
N PHE A 77 16.57 12.27 22.07
CA PHE A 77 17.53 11.29 21.53
C PHE A 77 18.46 10.71 22.60
N ALA A 78 18.87 11.51 23.59
CA ALA A 78 19.65 11.03 24.72
C ALA A 78 18.84 10.06 25.61
N HIS A 79 17.53 10.30 25.76
CA HIS A 79 16.61 9.39 26.45
C HIS A 79 16.37 8.09 25.66
N PHE A 80 16.22 8.18 24.35
CA PHE A 80 15.97 7.02 23.48
C PHE A 80 17.19 6.09 23.38
N SER A 81 18.41 6.67 23.35
CA SER A 81 19.67 5.91 23.30
C SER A 81 19.97 5.14 24.60
N GLN A 82 19.29 5.47 25.71
CA GLN A 82 19.40 4.74 26.97
C GLN A 82 18.39 3.60 27.12
N SER A 83 17.38 3.50 26.25
CA SER A 83 16.32 2.47 26.33
C SER A 83 16.55 1.26 25.43
N THR A 84 17.66 1.19 24.69
CA THR A 84 18.00 0.06 23.82
C THR A 84 19.03 -0.86 24.47
N THR A 85 18.65 -1.47 25.58
CA THR A 85 19.26 -2.71 26.07
C THR A 85 18.18 -3.75 26.24
N THR A 86 18.11 -4.66 25.27
CA THR A 86 17.74 -6.08 25.40
C THR A 86 16.79 -6.44 26.54
N GLU A 87 15.52 -6.07 26.44
CA GLU A 87 14.48 -6.73 27.24
C GLU A 87 13.82 -7.83 26.42
N ALA A 88 14.19 -9.06 26.77
CA ALA A 88 13.51 -10.27 26.36
C ALA A 88 12.01 -10.17 26.68
N VAL A 89 11.21 -10.70 25.75
CA VAL A 89 9.75 -10.81 25.84
C VAL A 89 9.35 -11.53 27.13
N ALA A 90 9.02 -10.77 28.17
CA ALA A 90 8.39 -11.25 29.39
C ALA A 90 7.09 -10.47 29.62
N THR A 91 5.98 -11.17 29.44
CA THR A 91 4.62 -10.67 29.56
C THR A 91 4.29 -10.16 30.97
N LYS A 92 4.02 -8.87 31.11
CA LYS A 92 3.17 -8.35 32.19
C LYS A 92 1.75 -8.15 31.65
N LYS A 93 0.79 -8.78 32.33
CA LYS A 93 -0.66 -8.66 32.10
C LYS A 93 -1.11 -7.25 32.49
N ASP A 94 -1.09 -6.34 31.54
CA ASP A 94 -1.94 -5.15 31.60
C ASP A 94 -3.22 -5.40 30.79
N LYS A 95 -4.33 -5.40 31.52
CA LYS A 95 -5.66 -5.76 31.05
C LYS A 95 -6.32 -4.49 30.50
N LYS A 96 -5.95 -4.06 29.29
CA LYS A 96 -6.71 -3.06 28.52
C LYS A 96 -6.38 -3.12 27.01
N ASP A 97 -7.25 -3.81 26.27
CA ASP A 97 -7.60 -3.55 24.86
C ASP A 97 -6.46 -3.49 23.80
N SER A 98 -5.41 -4.32 23.93
CA SER A 98 -4.46 -4.54 22.83
C SER A 98 -4.95 -5.69 21.95
N SER A 99 -5.63 -5.32 20.88
CA SER A 99 -5.74 -6.15 19.69
C SER A 99 -4.34 -6.64 19.28
N ASN A 100 -4.07 -7.93 19.43
CA ASN A 100 -3.05 -8.57 18.61
C ASN A 100 -3.61 -8.59 17.17
N GLU A 101 -3.40 -7.49 16.42
CA GLU A 101 -4.09 -7.13 15.16
C GLU A 101 -3.76 -8.02 13.96
N ILE A 102 -2.69 -8.82 14.04
CA ILE A 102 -2.21 -9.73 13.01
C ILE A 102 -1.93 -11.06 13.69
N ASP A 103 -2.48 -12.15 13.17
CA ASP A 103 -2.19 -13.49 13.67
C ASP A 103 -0.68 -13.80 13.50
N PRO A 104 0.09 -14.14 14.55
CA PRO A 104 1.52 -14.39 14.40
C PRO A 104 1.85 -15.45 13.35
N SER A 105 0.93 -16.38 13.11
CA SER A 105 1.10 -17.40 12.09
C SER A 105 1.19 -16.84 10.67
N ILE A 106 0.62 -15.66 10.39
CA ILE A 106 0.67 -15.04 9.05
C ILE A 106 1.95 -14.24 8.80
N ILE A 107 2.76 -13.97 9.83
CA ILE A 107 4.02 -13.24 9.67
C ILE A 107 5.01 -14.06 8.84
N SER A 108 5.19 -15.35 9.16
CA SER A 108 6.17 -16.21 8.47
C SER A 108 5.52 -17.08 7.38
N PRO A 109 6.10 -17.13 6.16
CA PRO A 109 5.58 -17.97 5.08
C PRO A 109 5.65 -19.44 5.46
N ARG A 110 4.61 -20.18 5.09
CA ARG A 110 4.58 -21.65 5.18
C ARG A 110 4.90 -22.22 3.81
N SER A 111 5.47 -23.44 3.76
CA SER A 111 5.66 -24.13 2.48
C SER A 111 4.33 -24.32 1.73
N SER A 112 3.24 -24.57 2.44
CA SER A 112 1.91 -24.68 1.85
C SER A 112 1.33 -23.35 1.38
N ASP A 113 1.90 -22.19 1.74
CA ASP A 113 1.39 -20.90 1.26
C ASP A 113 1.53 -20.76 -0.27
N PHE A 114 2.45 -21.52 -0.88
CA PHE A 114 2.72 -21.52 -2.31
C PHE A 114 1.82 -22.46 -3.11
N ASP A 115 1.08 -23.35 -2.44
CA ASP A 115 0.19 -24.29 -3.10
C ASP A 115 -1.00 -23.55 -3.73
N ILE A 116 -1.41 -23.98 -4.92
CA ILE A 116 -2.59 -23.44 -5.60
C ILE A 116 -3.86 -24.03 -4.96
N TYR A 117 -4.69 -23.15 -4.42
CA TYR A 117 -6.01 -23.48 -3.90
C TYR A 117 -7.06 -23.53 -5.01
N ASP A 118 -7.03 -22.57 -5.95
CA ASP A 118 -7.99 -22.50 -7.05
C ASP A 118 -7.36 -21.86 -8.29
N SER A 119 -7.29 -22.59 -9.40
CA SER A 119 -6.71 -22.14 -10.68
C SER A 119 -7.75 -21.61 -11.68
N SER A 120 -8.99 -21.34 -11.23
CA SER A 120 -10.11 -21.00 -12.12
C SER A 120 -10.82 -19.70 -11.76
N VAL A 121 -10.18 -18.85 -10.95
CA VAL A 121 -10.80 -17.61 -10.47
C VAL A 121 -10.73 -16.56 -11.58
N LEU A 122 -11.88 -15.99 -11.93
CA LEU A 122 -11.95 -14.96 -12.96
C LEU A 122 -11.38 -13.62 -12.44
N PRO A 123 -10.61 -12.89 -13.28
CA PRO A 123 -10.14 -11.55 -12.94
C PRO A 123 -11.30 -10.56 -12.75
N ARG A 124 -11.05 -9.57 -11.90
CA ARG A 124 -11.85 -8.36 -11.67
C ARG A 124 -11.40 -7.26 -12.59
N ILE A 125 -10.08 -7.14 -12.75
CA ILE A 125 -9.43 -6.14 -13.57
C ILE A 125 -8.68 -6.84 -14.71
N GLY A 126 -8.94 -6.40 -15.94
CA GLY A 126 -8.43 -7.00 -17.16
C GLY A 126 -9.36 -8.08 -17.72
N TYR A 127 -9.92 -7.82 -18.90
CA TYR A 127 -10.89 -8.70 -19.57
C TYR A 127 -10.23 -9.89 -20.27
N ASP A 128 -9.01 -9.71 -20.77
CA ASP A 128 -8.24 -10.73 -21.52
C ASP A 128 -7.14 -11.39 -20.69
N ASN A 129 -7.03 -11.02 -19.41
CA ASN A 129 -6.16 -11.71 -18.48
C ASN A 129 -6.77 -13.09 -18.25
N GLY A 130 -6.00 -14.17 -18.41
CA GLY A 130 -6.49 -15.52 -18.13
C GLY A 130 -7.01 -15.67 -16.69
N VAL A 131 -7.41 -16.89 -16.34
CA VAL A 131 -7.77 -17.22 -14.96
C VAL A 131 -6.63 -16.86 -14.00
N ILE A 132 -7.00 -16.39 -12.81
CA ILE A 132 -6.08 -16.10 -11.70
C ILE A 132 -5.94 -17.35 -10.84
N GLU A 133 -4.69 -17.72 -10.57
CA GLU A 133 -4.37 -18.76 -9.61
C GLU A 133 -4.35 -18.17 -8.20
N MET A 134 -5.21 -18.72 -7.35
CA MET A 134 -5.32 -18.36 -5.96
C MET A 134 -4.50 -19.31 -5.11
N THR A 135 -3.59 -18.77 -4.29
CA THR A 135 -2.77 -19.59 -3.41
C THR A 135 -3.45 -19.85 -2.06
N VAL A 136 -3.08 -20.95 -1.41
CA VAL A 136 -3.46 -21.23 -0.01
C VAL A 136 -2.97 -20.10 0.91
N GLY A 137 -1.79 -19.52 0.63
CA GLY A 137 -1.26 -18.39 1.38
C GLY A 137 -2.16 -17.17 1.34
N GLU A 138 -2.75 -16.85 0.18
CA GLU A 138 -3.69 -15.74 0.08
C GLU A 138 -5.00 -16.05 0.83
N MET A 139 -5.54 -17.26 0.72
CA MET A 139 -6.71 -17.69 1.51
C MET A 139 -6.44 -17.49 3.01
N ARG A 140 -5.27 -17.92 3.46
CA ARG A 140 -4.84 -17.81 4.85
C ARG A 140 -4.72 -16.35 5.29
N ARG A 141 -4.12 -15.47 4.50
CA ARG A 141 -4.01 -14.03 4.81
C ARG A 141 -5.38 -13.35 4.83
N ARG A 142 -6.32 -13.73 3.96
CA ARG A 142 -7.68 -13.17 3.97
C ARG A 142 -8.50 -13.61 5.18
N ILE A 143 -8.37 -14.88 5.60
CA ILE A 143 -9.14 -15.46 6.70
C ILE A 143 -8.53 -15.14 8.07
N LEU A 144 -7.20 -15.19 8.19
CA LEU A 144 -6.47 -15.02 9.45
C LEU A 144 -5.78 -13.66 9.58
N GLY A 145 -5.66 -12.89 8.51
CA GLY A 145 -5.09 -11.55 8.53
C GLY A 145 -6.09 -10.45 8.91
N PRO A 146 -5.77 -9.18 8.62
CA PRO A 146 -6.55 -8.04 9.06
C PRO A 146 -8.02 -8.05 8.59
N GLU A 147 -8.31 -8.63 7.43
CA GLU A 147 -9.68 -8.67 6.88
C GLU A 147 -10.60 -9.66 7.60
N LYS A 148 -10.05 -10.76 8.14
CA LYS A 148 -10.80 -11.84 8.80
C LYS A 148 -12.05 -12.29 8.02
N LEU A 149 -11.89 -12.56 6.72
CA LEU A 149 -13.02 -12.90 5.84
C LEU A 149 -13.75 -14.17 6.30
N THR A 150 -15.08 -14.07 6.34
CA THR A 150 -16.00 -15.19 6.55
C THR A 150 -16.06 -16.10 5.32
N ALA A 151 -16.54 -17.34 5.49
CA ALA A 151 -16.71 -18.26 4.36
C ALA A 151 -17.60 -17.71 3.24
N SER A 152 -18.65 -16.95 3.59
CA SER A 152 -19.51 -16.30 2.60
C SER A 152 -18.75 -15.26 1.76
N GLN A 153 -17.85 -14.49 2.41
CA GLN A 153 -17.00 -13.51 1.73
C GLN A 153 -15.93 -14.20 0.89
N ILE A 154 -15.30 -15.28 1.37
CA ILE A 154 -14.36 -16.08 0.58
C ILE A 154 -15.05 -16.70 -0.63
N CYS A 155 -16.26 -17.24 -0.49
CA CYS A 155 -17.03 -17.77 -1.62
C CYS A 155 -17.31 -16.68 -2.69
N ALA A 156 -17.71 -15.47 -2.24
CA ALA A 156 -17.89 -14.33 -3.13
C ALA A 156 -16.57 -13.89 -3.79
N TYR A 157 -15.49 -13.88 -3.02
CA TYR A 157 -14.15 -13.59 -3.48
C TYR A 157 -13.67 -14.61 -4.52
N LEU A 158 -13.92 -15.90 -4.37
CA LEU A 158 -13.59 -16.90 -5.39
C LEU A 158 -14.51 -16.85 -6.62
N ARG A 159 -15.52 -15.96 -6.62
CA ARG A 159 -16.56 -15.82 -7.66
C ARG A 159 -17.27 -17.15 -7.97
N LYS A 160 -17.44 -18.01 -6.97
CA LYS A 160 -18.12 -19.30 -7.13
C LYS A 160 -19.63 -19.14 -6.99
N ALA A 161 -20.36 -19.95 -7.75
CA ALA A 161 -21.81 -20.01 -7.63
C ALA A 161 -22.20 -20.50 -6.22
N LYS A 162 -23.15 -19.81 -5.59
CA LYS A 162 -23.68 -20.22 -4.29
C LYS A 162 -24.75 -21.30 -4.49
N ASN A 163 -24.49 -22.49 -3.95
CA ASN A 163 -25.48 -23.57 -3.81
C ASN A 163 -25.52 -24.04 -2.35
N GLN A 164 -26.48 -24.90 -2.00
CA GLN A 164 -26.70 -25.35 -0.61
C GLN A 164 -25.45 -26.02 0.03
N SER A 165 -24.58 -26.65 -0.76
CA SER A 165 -23.37 -27.34 -0.28
C SER A 165 -22.09 -26.50 -0.39
N SER A 166 -22.13 -25.32 -1.01
CA SER A 166 -20.93 -24.53 -1.32
C SER A 166 -20.12 -24.12 -0.09
N LEU A 167 -20.77 -23.68 0.99
CA LEU A 167 -20.07 -23.25 2.20
C LEU A 167 -19.50 -24.43 3.01
N PRO A 168 -20.24 -25.53 3.26
CA PRO A 168 -19.66 -26.73 3.90
C PRO A 168 -18.43 -27.26 3.15
N VAL A 169 -18.52 -27.41 1.83
CA VAL A 169 -17.41 -27.92 1.00
C VAL A 169 -16.22 -26.95 1.00
N LEU A 170 -16.47 -25.64 0.93
CA LEU A 170 -15.43 -24.62 1.03
C LEU A 170 -14.65 -24.75 2.34
N ARG A 171 -15.35 -24.94 3.47
CA ARG A 171 -14.73 -25.12 4.79
C ARG A 171 -13.89 -26.38 4.85
N GLU A 172 -14.44 -27.51 4.41
CA GLU A 172 -13.73 -28.79 4.39
C GLU A 172 -12.45 -28.71 3.55
N ASN A 173 -12.53 -28.08 2.37
CA ASN A 173 -11.37 -27.93 1.48
C ASN A 173 -10.30 -27.00 2.07
N LEU A 174 -10.69 -25.89 2.70
CA LEU A 174 -9.73 -25.00 3.36
C LEU A 174 -9.08 -25.68 4.58
N GLU A 175 -9.85 -26.45 5.34
CA GLU A 175 -9.35 -27.20 6.49
C GLU A 175 -8.33 -28.28 6.07
N LYS A 176 -8.56 -28.98 4.95
CA LYS A 176 -7.58 -29.90 4.35
C LYS A 176 -6.25 -29.23 3.99
N CYS A 177 -6.28 -27.94 3.66
CA CYS A 177 -5.10 -27.12 3.40
C CYS A 177 -4.54 -26.44 4.67
N GLY A 178 -5.08 -26.74 5.85
CA GLY A 178 -4.64 -26.17 7.13
C GLY A 178 -5.09 -24.72 7.36
N VAL A 179 -6.15 -24.28 6.69
CA VAL A 179 -6.74 -22.94 6.84
C VAL A 179 -8.12 -23.06 7.48
N ILE A 180 -8.23 -22.60 8.73
CA ILE A 180 -9.45 -22.72 9.54
C ILE A 180 -10.03 -21.33 9.79
N PHE A 181 -11.36 -21.20 9.75
CA PHE A 181 -12.04 -19.96 10.08
C PHE A 181 -12.02 -19.72 11.59
N SER A 182 -11.72 -18.51 12.04
CA SER A 182 -11.83 -18.15 13.45
C SER A 182 -13.30 -17.87 13.83
N ASP A 183 -13.75 -18.42 14.96
CA ASP A 183 -15.15 -18.31 15.40
C ASP A 183 -15.53 -16.96 16.05
N ASN A 184 -14.56 -16.10 16.41
CA ASN A 184 -14.84 -14.87 17.16
C ASN A 184 -13.81 -13.76 16.90
N ASN A 185 -13.97 -12.94 15.87
CA ASN A 185 -13.20 -11.69 15.74
C ASN A 185 -13.99 -10.59 15.03
N LYS A 186 -13.85 -9.34 15.51
CA LYS A 186 -14.33 -8.14 14.81
C LYS A 186 -13.49 -7.96 13.54
N SER A 187 -14.08 -8.28 12.38
CA SER A 187 -13.46 -8.08 11.06
C SER A 187 -13.32 -6.59 10.73
N ILE A 188 -12.27 -6.22 10.00
CA ILE A 188 -12.24 -4.92 9.30
C ILE A 188 -13.31 -4.98 8.20
N HIS A 189 -14.19 -3.98 8.16
CA HIS A 189 -15.19 -3.91 7.10
C HIS A 189 -14.52 -4.04 5.72
N PRO A 190 -14.99 -4.97 4.86
CA PRO A 190 -14.49 -5.10 3.50
C PRO A 190 -14.47 -3.74 2.81
N ASN A 191 -13.37 -3.42 2.15
CA ASN A 191 -13.23 -2.20 1.37
C ASN A 191 -13.13 -2.56 -0.12
N THR A 192 -13.00 -1.57 -1.00
CA THR A 192 -12.91 -1.83 -2.45
C THR A 192 -11.70 -2.70 -2.82
N LEU A 193 -10.56 -2.56 -2.13
CA LEU A 193 -9.36 -3.38 -2.38
C LEU A 193 -9.58 -4.85 -2.00
N THR A 194 -10.42 -5.14 -1.00
CA THR A 194 -10.84 -6.53 -0.66
C THR A 194 -11.39 -7.29 -1.87
N SER A 195 -11.91 -6.60 -2.89
CA SER A 195 -12.39 -7.24 -4.11
C SER A 195 -11.28 -7.78 -5.02
N LEU A 196 -10.11 -7.14 -5.03
CA LEU A 196 -8.96 -7.50 -5.87
C LEU A 196 -8.19 -8.66 -5.26
N SER A 197 -7.66 -9.57 -6.07
CA SER A 197 -6.62 -10.51 -5.62
C SER A 197 -5.30 -9.80 -5.34
N GLU A 198 -4.41 -10.43 -4.56
CA GLU A 198 -3.07 -9.89 -4.35
C GLU A 198 -2.32 -9.76 -5.68
N THR A 199 -2.47 -10.73 -6.58
CA THR A 199 -1.91 -10.67 -7.94
C THR A 199 -2.40 -9.44 -8.71
N GLU A 200 -3.71 -9.18 -8.69
CA GLU A 200 -4.29 -8.00 -9.35
C GLU A 200 -3.84 -6.68 -8.72
N ALA A 201 -3.85 -6.61 -7.40
CA ALA A 201 -3.44 -5.43 -6.66
C ALA A 201 -1.95 -5.09 -6.88
N ILE A 202 -1.08 -6.11 -6.93
CA ILE A 202 0.34 -5.96 -7.28
C ILE A 202 0.50 -5.50 -8.73
N ALA A 203 -0.21 -6.14 -9.67
CA ALA A 203 -0.15 -5.77 -11.08
C ALA A 203 -0.59 -4.31 -11.28
N LEU A 204 -1.70 -3.90 -10.64
CA LEU A 204 -2.20 -2.53 -10.68
C LEU A 204 -1.18 -1.53 -10.11
N ALA A 205 -0.51 -1.85 -9.01
CA ALA A 205 0.54 -0.99 -8.44
C ALA A 205 1.74 -0.84 -9.37
N ILE A 206 2.20 -1.94 -9.98
CA ILE A 206 3.34 -1.95 -10.91
C ILE A 206 2.99 -1.15 -12.18
N GLU A 207 1.83 -1.41 -12.78
CA GLU A 207 1.39 -0.74 -14.00
C GLU A 207 1.20 0.77 -13.77
N THR A 208 0.45 1.14 -12.73
CA THR A 208 0.24 2.55 -12.37
C THR A 208 1.57 3.25 -12.06
N GLY A 209 2.46 2.57 -11.32
CA GLY A 209 3.80 3.07 -11.01
C GLY A 209 4.67 3.25 -12.26
N THR A 210 4.52 2.38 -13.26
CA THR A 210 5.24 2.49 -14.55
C THR A 210 4.81 3.73 -15.31
N TYR A 211 3.50 3.98 -15.43
CA TYR A 211 3.01 5.21 -16.06
C TYR A 211 3.39 6.47 -15.26
N LEU A 212 3.40 6.40 -13.93
CA LEU A 212 3.86 7.52 -13.10
C LEU A 212 5.34 7.82 -13.34
N ASN A 213 6.21 6.82 -13.42
CA ASN A 213 7.64 7.04 -13.67
C ASN A 213 7.91 7.65 -15.05
N ALA A 214 6.99 7.50 -16.01
CA ALA A 214 7.05 8.13 -17.32
C ALA A 214 6.54 9.60 -17.32
N LEU A 215 5.87 10.06 -16.25
CA LEU A 215 5.36 11.42 -16.14
C LEU A 215 6.52 12.40 -15.89
N PRO A 216 6.82 13.34 -16.81
CA PRO A 216 7.87 14.32 -16.58
C PRO A 216 7.46 15.35 -15.52
N PRO A 217 8.42 15.89 -14.74
CA PRO A 217 8.14 17.00 -13.83
C PRO A 217 7.72 18.26 -14.60
N SER A 218 6.76 18.99 -14.06
CA SER A 218 6.29 20.25 -14.64
C SER A 218 7.37 21.33 -14.73
N ARG A 219 7.13 22.35 -15.57
CA ARG A 219 7.98 23.55 -15.61
C ARG A 219 8.08 24.22 -14.25
N GLU A 220 6.94 24.36 -13.58
CA GLU A 220 6.85 24.96 -12.25
C GLU A 220 7.64 24.18 -11.19
N MET A 221 7.62 22.83 -11.24
CA MET A 221 8.43 22.00 -10.36
C MET A 221 9.91 22.22 -10.60
N LYS A 222 10.35 22.24 -11.86
CA LYS A 222 11.76 22.49 -12.23
C LYS A 222 12.23 23.87 -11.75
N ASP A 223 11.39 24.89 -11.89
CA ASP A 223 11.70 26.23 -11.42
C ASP A 223 11.77 26.31 -9.89
N ASN A 224 10.85 25.65 -9.19
CA ASN A 224 10.90 25.58 -7.73
C ASN A 224 12.15 24.85 -7.21
N VAL A 225 12.58 23.76 -7.87
CA VAL A 225 13.81 23.03 -7.54
C VAL A 225 15.03 23.94 -7.72
N ARG A 226 15.10 24.66 -8.85
CA ARG A 226 16.19 25.63 -9.14
C ARG A 226 16.26 26.74 -8.10
N ASN A 227 15.11 27.25 -7.67
CA ASN A 227 15.03 28.35 -6.71
C ASN A 227 15.25 27.89 -5.26
N HIS A 228 15.05 26.60 -4.96
CA HIS A 228 15.14 26.03 -3.61
C HIS A 228 15.95 24.72 -3.57
N PRO A 229 17.22 24.72 -4.01
CA PRO A 229 18.01 23.50 -4.20
C PRO A 229 18.22 22.71 -2.89
N ALA A 230 18.35 23.39 -1.75
CA ALA A 230 18.49 22.74 -0.45
C ALA A 230 17.20 21.99 -0.04
N GLN A 231 16.03 22.58 -0.30
CA GLN A 231 14.74 21.94 0.00
C GLN A 231 14.52 20.73 -0.90
N ALA A 232 14.84 20.85 -2.20
CA ALA A 232 14.78 19.74 -3.16
C ALA A 232 15.71 18.58 -2.75
N TYR A 233 16.93 18.89 -2.32
CA TYR A 233 17.87 17.88 -1.81
C TYR A 233 17.31 17.15 -0.58
N CYS A 234 16.82 17.88 0.43
CA CYS A 234 16.21 17.28 1.61
C CYS A 234 15.02 16.39 1.24
N LEU A 235 14.15 16.86 0.33
CA LEU A 235 13.00 16.10 -0.09
C LEU A 235 13.39 14.81 -0.82
N ARG A 236 14.44 14.84 -1.64
CA ARG A 236 14.99 13.65 -2.30
C ARG A 236 15.50 12.63 -1.28
N MET A 237 16.17 13.07 -0.23
CA MET A 237 16.65 12.19 0.84
C MET A 237 15.49 11.54 1.60
N ILE A 238 14.47 12.33 1.98
CA ILE A 238 13.25 11.82 2.64
C ILE A 238 12.56 10.80 1.74
N ALA A 239 12.35 11.13 0.46
CA ALA A 239 11.69 10.25 -0.49
C ALA A 239 12.46 8.93 -0.67
N LYS A 240 13.79 8.98 -0.78
CA LYS A 240 14.64 7.78 -0.84
C LYS A 240 14.48 6.89 0.39
N SER A 241 14.56 7.46 1.60
CA SER A 241 14.40 6.69 2.83
C SER A 241 13.02 6.06 2.97
N ILE A 242 11.97 6.75 2.52
CA ILE A 242 10.61 6.19 2.52
C ILE A 242 10.46 5.10 1.45
N GLU A 243 11.02 5.27 0.24
CA GLU A 243 11.04 4.22 -0.77
C GLU A 243 11.68 2.93 -0.22
N GLU A 244 12.88 3.06 0.35
CA GLU A 244 13.61 1.93 0.95
C GLU A 244 12.74 1.27 2.02
N ALA A 245 12.19 2.06 2.95
CA ALA A 245 11.32 1.56 4.01
C ALA A 245 10.11 0.79 3.47
N MET A 246 9.40 1.34 2.47
CA MET A 246 8.24 0.70 1.85
C MET A 246 8.60 -0.63 1.19
N THR A 247 9.83 -0.79 0.68
CA THR A 247 10.24 -2.04 0.03
C THR A 247 10.78 -3.12 0.99
N ARG A 248 11.06 -2.80 2.25
CA ARG A 248 11.65 -3.75 3.22
C ARG A 248 10.78 -4.98 3.51
N VAL A 249 9.45 -4.82 3.47
CA VAL A 249 8.50 -5.90 3.77
C VAL A 249 8.22 -6.82 2.57
N GLY A 250 9.03 -6.73 1.50
CA GLY A 250 8.84 -7.49 0.28
C GLY A 250 7.81 -6.86 -0.65
N ARG A 251 8.04 -6.98 -1.97
CA ARG A 251 7.08 -6.48 -2.97
C ARG A 251 5.91 -7.45 -3.17
N ARG A 252 6.14 -8.73 -2.89
CA ARG A 252 5.17 -9.79 -3.02
C ARG A 252 5.01 -10.55 -1.70
N PRO A 253 3.92 -11.31 -1.52
CA PRO A 253 3.70 -12.08 -0.30
C PRO A 253 4.81 -13.11 0.00
N GLU A 254 5.47 -13.62 -1.03
CA GLU A 254 6.61 -14.54 -0.94
C GLU A 254 7.90 -13.88 -0.46
N ASP A 255 8.07 -12.58 -0.73
CA ASP A 255 9.27 -11.81 -0.40
C ASP A 255 9.23 -11.24 1.03
N ARG A 256 8.19 -11.58 1.80
CA ARG A 256 7.89 -10.89 3.04
C ARG A 256 9.00 -11.04 4.07
N ASN A 257 9.46 -9.91 4.58
CA ASN A 257 10.50 -9.84 5.60
C ASN A 257 10.06 -8.90 6.73
N VAL A 258 10.21 -9.35 7.97
CA VAL A 258 9.87 -8.57 9.16
C VAL A 258 10.99 -8.73 10.18
N GLU A 259 11.77 -7.67 10.36
CA GLU A 259 12.88 -7.64 11.30
C GLU A 259 12.60 -6.69 12.47
N THR A 260 11.79 -5.65 12.24
CA THR A 260 11.49 -4.61 13.23
C THR A 260 9.99 -4.43 13.45
N VAL A 261 9.62 -3.75 14.54
CA VAL A 261 8.23 -3.35 14.81
C VAL A 261 7.68 -2.45 13.68
N ALA A 262 8.53 -1.60 13.09
CA ALA A 262 8.15 -0.78 11.95
C ALA A 262 7.80 -1.64 10.73
N ASP A 263 8.55 -2.72 10.49
CA ASP A 263 8.26 -3.66 9.40
C ASP A 263 6.95 -4.42 9.65
N LEU A 264 6.60 -4.71 10.90
CA LEU A 264 5.31 -5.30 11.22
C LEU A 264 4.14 -4.37 10.87
N HIS A 265 4.26 -3.06 11.16
CA HIS A 265 3.24 -2.08 10.77
C HIS A 265 3.17 -1.89 9.24
N LEU A 266 4.31 -1.93 8.55
CA LEU A 266 4.35 -1.89 7.09
C LEU A 266 3.75 -3.15 6.47
N LEU A 267 4.01 -4.34 7.04
CA LEU A 267 3.40 -5.60 6.61
C LEU A 267 1.88 -5.55 6.81
N ARG A 268 1.40 -4.90 7.89
CA ARG A 268 -0.04 -4.68 8.06
C ARG A 268 -0.62 -3.85 6.92
N PHE A 269 0.05 -2.75 6.58
CA PHE A 269 -0.37 -1.89 5.48
C PHE A 269 -0.36 -2.63 4.15
N SER A 270 0.66 -3.46 3.88
CA SER A 270 0.71 -4.29 2.67
C SER A 270 -0.45 -5.29 2.65
N MET A 271 -0.76 -5.98 3.75
CA MET A 271 -1.87 -6.94 3.78
C MET A 271 -3.26 -6.28 3.63
N VAL A 272 -3.50 -5.15 4.28
CA VAL A 272 -4.80 -4.42 4.16
C VAL A 272 -5.02 -3.87 2.76
N SER A 273 -3.93 -3.56 2.05
CA SER A 273 -3.97 -3.05 0.68
C SER A 273 -3.67 -4.11 -0.38
N HIS A 274 -3.60 -5.40 0.00
CA HIS A 274 -3.29 -6.51 -0.90
C HIS A 274 -2.01 -6.30 -1.71
N HIS A 275 -1.01 -5.71 -1.07
CA HIS A 275 0.28 -5.34 -1.63
C HIS A 275 0.23 -4.20 -2.67
N PHE A 276 -0.91 -3.57 -2.90
CA PHE A 276 -0.98 -2.37 -3.75
C PHE A 276 -0.29 -1.17 -3.08
N GLY A 277 -0.64 -0.91 -1.81
CA GLY A 277 -0.36 0.37 -1.15
C GLY A 277 1.13 0.68 -1.03
N HIS A 278 1.90 -0.22 -0.42
CA HIS A 278 3.34 -0.01 -0.18
C HIS A 278 4.14 0.01 -1.49
N ASN A 279 3.81 -0.87 -2.44
CA ASN A 279 4.44 -0.89 -3.76
C ASN A 279 4.20 0.41 -4.54
N PHE A 280 2.96 0.91 -4.52
CA PHE A 280 2.63 2.16 -5.20
C PHE A 280 3.24 3.36 -4.48
N TYR A 281 3.24 3.39 -3.14
CA TYR A 281 3.91 4.42 -2.34
C TYR A 281 5.41 4.51 -2.69
N ALA A 282 6.10 3.37 -2.77
CA ALA A 282 7.50 3.31 -3.19
C ALA A 282 7.70 3.88 -4.61
N SER A 283 6.78 3.60 -5.53
CA SER A 283 6.82 4.14 -6.90
C SER A 283 6.66 5.67 -6.92
N VAL A 284 5.75 6.22 -6.12
CA VAL A 284 5.59 7.68 -5.99
C VAL A 284 6.85 8.32 -5.40
N MET A 285 7.46 7.70 -4.38
CA MET A 285 8.71 8.21 -3.80
C MET A 285 9.87 8.18 -4.80
N ARG A 286 9.96 7.14 -5.64
CA ARG A 286 10.95 7.06 -6.72
C ARG A 286 10.75 8.15 -7.77
N TRP A 287 9.51 8.35 -8.21
CA TRP A 287 9.17 9.43 -9.14
C TRP A 287 9.45 10.82 -8.54
N LEU A 288 9.19 11.01 -7.25
CA LEU A 288 9.50 12.25 -6.54
C LEU A 288 11.01 12.52 -6.51
N GLN A 289 11.84 11.50 -6.26
CA GLN A 289 13.30 11.65 -6.31
C GLN A 289 13.80 12.10 -7.69
N TYR A 290 13.28 11.49 -8.76
CA TYR A 290 13.57 11.90 -10.13
C TYR A 290 13.13 13.34 -10.38
N SER A 291 11.92 13.70 -9.95
CA SER A 291 11.34 15.02 -10.15
C SER A 291 12.05 16.15 -9.40
N MET A 292 12.74 15.81 -8.31
CA MET A 292 13.49 16.75 -7.46
C MET A 292 15.01 16.78 -7.76
N SER A 293 15.46 16.05 -8.78
CA SER A 293 16.88 16.02 -9.19
C SER A 293 17.22 17.12 -10.18
#